data_AF-B0BW53-F1
#
_entry.id   AF-B0BW53-F1
#
_cell.length_a   1.000
_cell.length_b   1.000
_cell.length_c   1.000
_cell.angle_alpha   90.00
_cell.angle_beta   90.00
_cell.angle_gamma   90.00
#
_symmetry.space_group_name_H-M   'P 1'
#
loop_
_entity.id
_entity.type
_entity.pdbx_description
1 polymer ?
#
loop_
_entity_poly.entity_id
_entity_poly.type
_entity_poly.pdbx_seq_one_letter_code
_entity_poly.pdbx_strand_id
1 'polypeptide(L)' 'MISITSSVEGKNCILIDDIIDSGETIVKAARFLKEHSALSVSVFIIHAVLSAGRF' A
#
# COMPACT_ATOMS: atom_id res chain seq x y z
N MET A 1 2.75 -12.66 1.04
CA MET A 1 4.17 -12.25 1.19
C MET A 1 4.40 -11.08 0.26
N ILE A 2 4.95 -9.97 0.75
CA ILE A 2 5.21 -8.75 -0.04
C ILE A 2 6.73 -8.71 -0.30
N SER A 3 7.12 -8.40 -1.53
CA SER A 3 8.52 -8.20 -1.91
C SER A 3 8.64 -6.99 -2.85
N ILE A 4 9.80 -6.37 -2.85
CA ILE A 4 10.15 -5.26 -3.73
C ILE A 4 11.25 -5.74 -4.67
N THR A 5 11.09 -5.50 -5.97
CA THR A 5 12.06 -5.88 -7.01
C THR A 5 13.14 -4.81 -7.25
N SER A 6 12.96 -3.58 -6.73
CA SER A 6 13.89 -2.46 -6.92
C SER A 6 13.82 -1.45 -5.78
N SER A 7 14.93 -0.77 -5.43
CA SER A 7 14.95 0.13 -4.26
C SER A 7 13.92 1.26 -4.34
N VAL A 8 13.28 1.54 -3.19
CA VAL A 8 12.30 2.62 -2.98
C VAL A 8 12.82 3.72 -2.06
N GLU A 9 14.07 3.62 -1.61
CA GLU A 9 14.71 4.61 -0.74
C GLU A 9 14.67 6.02 -1.37
N GLY A 10 14.20 7.00 -0.61
CA GLY A 10 14.14 8.38 -1.06
C GLY A 10 13.08 8.66 -2.14
N LYS A 11 12.14 7.74 -2.39
CA LYS A 11 11.10 7.90 -3.42
C LYS A 11 9.72 8.20 -2.84
N ASN A 12 8.91 8.92 -3.61
CA ASN A 12 7.47 8.97 -3.40
C ASN A 12 6.84 7.77 -4.10
N CYS A 13 6.21 6.88 -3.33
CA CYS A 13 5.61 5.65 -3.84
C CYS A 13 4.11 5.81 -4.04
N ILE A 14 3.60 5.25 -5.13
CA ILE A 14 2.17 5.19 -5.44
C ILE A 14 1.77 3.72 -5.50
N LEU A 15 0.83 3.33 -4.64
CA LEU A 15 0.15 2.05 -4.72
C LEU A 15 -1.14 2.23 -5.51
N ILE A 16 -1.36 1.34 -6.48
CA ILE A 16 -2.53 1.34 -7.34
C ILE A 16 -3.14 -0.05 -7.25
N ASP A 17 -4.44 -0.10 -6.96
CA ASP A 17 -5.23 -1.34 -6.97
C ASP A 17 -6.62 -1.05 -7.57
N ASP A 18 -7.30 -2.09 -8.03
CA ASP A 18 -8.67 -1.93 -8.54
C ASP A 18 -9.69 -1.90 -7.38
N ILE A 19 -9.52 -2.75 -6.37
CA ILE A 19 -10.45 -2.93 -5.26
C ILE A 19 -9.72 -2.92 -3.91
N ILE A 20 -10.28 -2.21 -2.93
CA ILE A 20 -10.00 -2.48 -1.51
C ILE A 20 -11.24 -3.08 -0.87
N ASP A 21 -11.09 -4.28 -0.32
CA ASP A 21 -12.09 -4.91 0.55
C ASP A 21 -11.86 -4.55 2.03
N SER A 22 -11.02 -5.28 2.77
CA SER A 22 -10.76 -4.98 4.20
C SER A 22 -9.70 -3.89 4.45
N GLY A 23 -8.85 -3.61 3.46
CA GLY A 23 -7.72 -2.67 3.60
C GLY A 23 -6.46 -3.25 4.25
N GLU A 24 -6.50 -4.46 4.80
CA GLU A 24 -5.35 -5.04 5.51
C GLU A 24 -4.11 -5.19 4.60
N THR A 25 -4.33 -5.68 3.36
CA THR A 25 -3.26 -5.90 2.38
C THR A 25 -2.57 -4.60 1.99
N ILE A 26 -3.32 -3.55 1.67
CA ILE A 26 -2.75 -2.28 1.20
C ILE A 26 -2.01 -1.55 2.32
N VAL A 27 -2.51 -1.65 3.56
CA VAL A 27 -1.87 -1.07 4.74
C VAL A 27 -0.55 -1.79 5.04
N LYS A 28 -0.52 -3.13 4.92
CA LYS A 28 0.73 -3.91 5.02
C LYS A 28 1.73 -3.50 3.93
N ALA A 29 1.29 -3.31 2.69
CA ALA A 29 2.15 -2.84 1.60
C ALA A 29 2.70 -1.44 1.84
N ALA A 30 1.85 -0.51 2.29
CA ALA A 30 2.27 0.86 2.60
C ALA A 30 3.30 0.90 3.74
N ARG A 31 3.09 0.11 4.82
CA ARG A 31 4.09 -0.03 5.89
C ARG A 31 5.40 -0.59 5.38
N PHE A 32 5.34 -1.67 4.60
CA PHE A 32 6.53 -2.29 4.02
C PHE A 32 7.37 -1.29 3.20
N LEU A 33 6.72 -0.46 2.38
CA LEU A 33 7.42 0.60 1.63
C LEU A 33 8.05 1.67 2.53
N LYS A 34 7.35 2.09 3.60
CA LYS A 34 7.89 3.07 4.57
C LYS A 34 9.07 2.51 5.36
N GLU A 35 9.03 1.23 5.73
CA GLU A 35 10.15 0.53 6.37
C GLU A 35 11.40 0.46 5.47
N HIS A 36 11.22 0.51 4.15
CA HIS A 36 12.30 0.57 3.14
C HIS A 36 12.62 2.00 2.67
N SER A 37 12.42 2.99 3.55
CA SER A 37 12.84 4.39 3.35
C SER A 37 12.13 5.14 2.21
N ALA A 38 10.91 4.76 1.85
CA ALA A 38 10.08 5.61 0.99
C ALA A 38 9.75 6.96 1.67
N LEU A 39 9.92 8.07 0.95
CA LEU A 39 9.59 9.43 1.43
C LEU A 39 8.11 9.55 1.76
N SER A 40 7.26 9.11 0.85
CA SER A 40 5.80 9.10 1.01
C SER A 40 5.21 7.86 0.35
N VAL A 41 4.02 7.47 0.80
CA VAL A 41 3.21 6.44 0.14
C VAL A 41 1.80 7.01 -0.03
N SER A 42 1.33 7.04 -1.27
CA SER A 42 -0.05 7.39 -1.61
C SER A 42 -0.73 6.17 -2.22
N VAL A 43 -2.04 6.05 -2.01
CA VAL A 43 -2.83 4.90 -2.46
C VAL A 43 -3.98 5.43 -3.32
N PHE A 44 -4.14 4.87 -4.51
CA PHE A 44 -5.22 5.19 -5.45
C PHE A 44 -5.96 3.91 -5.81
N ILE A 45 -7.28 3.93 -5.61
CA ILE A 45 -8.14 2.74 -5.74
C ILE A 45 -9.40 3.13 -6.47
N ILE A 46 -9.85 2.27 -7.37
CA ILE A 46 -11.07 2.50 -8.16
C ILE A 46 -12.31 2.21 -7.31
N HIS A 47 -12.34 1.07 -6.65
CA HIS A 47 -13.48 0.58 -5.88
C HIS A 47 -13.13 0.36 -4.40
N ALA A 48 -13.46 1.32 -3.55
CA ALA A 48 -13.28 1.21 -2.10
C ALA A 48 -14.50 0.51 -1.47
N VAL A 49 -14.54 -0.83 -1.53
CA VAL A 49 -15.63 -1.64 -0.94
C VAL A 49 -15.65 -1.48 0.57
N LEU A 50 -14.47 -1.45 1.22
CA LEU A 50 -14.32 -1.17 2.65
C LEU A 50 -15.30 -1.99 3.50
N SER A 51 -15.38 -3.30 3.24
CA SER A 51 -16.29 -4.16 3.97
C SER A 51 -15.92 -4.13 5.45
N ALA A 52 -16.92 -3.89 6.31
CA ALA A 52 -16.72 -3.71 7.73
C ALA A 52 -16.15 -5.00 8.36
N GLY A 53 -14.85 -4.98 8.67
CA GLY A 53 -14.15 -6.14 9.22
C GLY A 53 -12.70 -5.83 9.56
N ARG A 54 -12.47 -5.41 10.81
CA ARG A 54 -11.18 -5.25 11.53
C ARG A 54 -10.10 -4.42 10.82
N PHE A 55 -9.85 -3.24 11.39
CA PHE A 55 -8.64 -2.44 11.18
C PHE A 55 -7.45 -3.01 11.94
#